data_AF-A0A832XF88-F1
#
_entry.id   AF-A0A832XF88-F1
#
_cell.length_a   1.000
_cell.length_b   1.000
_cell.length_c   1.000
_cell.angle_alpha   90.00
_cell.angle_beta   90.00
_cell.angle_gamma   90.00
#
_symmetry.space_group_name_H-M   'P 1'
#
loop_
_entity.id
_entity.type
_entity.pdbx_description
1 polymer ?
#
loop_
_entity_poly.entity_id
_entity_poly.type
_entity_poly.pdbx_seq_one_letter_code
_entity_poly.pdbx_strand_id
1 'polypeptide(L)' 'KGQKKAEILNEKLNLYFKEFVVCKECKKPDTEIRKVEHFEQIKCKACGAKYTIRKL' A
#
# COMPACT_ATOMS: atom_id res chain seq x y z
N LYS A 1 12.26 20.11 -22.40
CA LYS A 1 11.99 18.64 -22.44
C LYS A 1 11.75 18.13 -21.02
N GLY A 2 10.49 18.10 -20.56
CA GLY A 2 10.11 17.83 -19.16
C GLY A 2 9.98 16.35 -18.80
N GLN A 3 11.04 15.56 -19.00
CA GLN A 3 10.97 14.10 -18.98
C GLN A 3 11.15 13.47 -17.57
N LYS A 4 11.54 14.26 -16.56
CA LYS A 4 11.82 13.76 -15.20
C LYS A 4 10.59 13.50 -14.33
N LYS A 5 9.41 14.03 -14.69
CA LYS A 5 8.21 13.90 -13.85
C LYS A 5 7.66 12.47 -13.82
N ALA A 6 7.77 11.74 -14.94
CA ALA A 6 7.24 10.38 -15.04
C ALA A 6 8.02 9.39 -14.16
N GLU A 7 9.35 9.51 -14.12
CA GLU A 7 10.22 8.64 -13.31
C GLU A 7 9.93 8.82 -11.80
N ILE A 8 9.85 10.07 -11.34
CA ILE A 8 9.54 10.40 -9.93
C ILE A 8 8.14 9.92 -9.55
N LEU A 9 7.16 10.06 -10.45
CA LEU A 9 5.80 9.58 -10.21
C LEU A 9 5.77 8.05 -10.11
N ASN A 10 6.50 7.36 -10.99
CA ASN A 10 6.54 5.90 -11.02
C ASN A 10 7.23 5.34 -9.77
N GLU A 11 8.25 6.03 -9.25
CA GLU A 11 8.90 5.66 -7.99
C GLU A 11 7.93 5.78 -6.79
N LYS A 12 7.22 6.91 -6.69
CA LYS A 12 6.19 7.11 -5.65
C LYS A 12 5.07 6.08 -5.75
N LEU A 13 4.61 5.78 -6.97
CA LEU A 13 3.60 4.75 -7.23
C LEU A 13 4.09 3.38 -6.77
N ASN A 14 5.33 3.00 -7.11
CA ASN A 14 5.90 1.73 -6.69
C ASN A 14 6.02 1.61 -5.17
N LEU A 15 6.43 2.67 -4.48
CA LEU A 15 6.49 2.71 -3.03
C LEU A 15 5.09 2.53 -2.42
N TYR A 16 4.10 3.26 -2.95
CA TYR A 16 2.71 3.12 -2.52
C TYR A 16 2.19 1.69 -2.76
N PHE A 17 2.48 1.11 -3.93
CA PHE A 17 2.04 -0.24 -4.26
C PHE A 17 2.65 -1.29 -3.32
N LYS A 18 3.95 -1.17 -3.00
CA LYS A 18 4.63 -2.10 -2.10
C LYS A 18 4.17 -1.98 -0.64
N GLU A 19 3.83 -0.78 -0.19
CA GLU A 19 3.42 -0.53 1.19
C GLU A 19 1.93 -0.82 1.43
N PHE A 20 1.06 -0.46 0.47
CA PHE A 20 -0.39 -0.46 0.68
C PHE A 20 -1.13 -1.55 -0.10
N VAL A 21 -0.58 -2.01 -1.24
CA VAL A 21 -1.25 -2.96 -2.14
C VAL A 21 -0.71 -4.38 -1.96
N VAL A 22 0.61 -4.54 -1.87
CA VAL A 22 1.24 -5.86 -1.76
C VAL A 22 1.26 -6.31 -0.29
N CYS A 23 0.64 -7.46 0.00
CA CYS A 23 0.73 -8.07 1.31
C CYS A 23 2.17 -8.55 1.60
N LYS A 24 2.73 -8.15 2.75
CA LYS A 24 4.11 -8.50 3.15
C LYS A 24 4.29 -10.00 3.46
N GLU A 25 3.21 -10.71 3.82
CA GLU A 25 3.25 -12.16 4.07
C GLU A 25 3.09 -12.99 2.79
N CYS A 26 1.99 -12.82 2.06
CA CYS A 26 1.68 -13.69 0.92
C CYS A 26 2.09 -13.13 -0.44
N LYS A 27 2.62 -11.89 -0.49
CA LYS A 27 3.02 -11.18 -1.72
C LYS A 27 1.90 -10.99 -2.75
N LYS A 28 0.65 -11.23 -2.36
CA LYS A 28 -0.52 -10.98 -3.23
C LYS A 28 -0.95 -9.52 -3.13
N PRO A 29 -1.38 -8.91 -4.23
CA PRO A 29 -1.90 -7.54 -4.27
C PRO A 29 -3.34 -7.41 -3.73
N ASP A 30 -3.78 -8.35 -2.89
CA ASP A 30 -5.14 -8.45 -2.37
C ASP A 30 -5.21 -7.90 -0.94
N THR A 31 -5.24 -6.57 -0.82
CA THR A 31 -5.35 -5.85 0.46
C THR A 31 -6.54 -4.90 0.46
N GLU A 32 -7.19 -4.78 1.62
CA GLU A 32 -8.29 -3.84 1.87
C GLU A 32 -7.88 -2.88 2.99
N ILE A 33 -7.93 -1.57 2.70
CA ILE A 33 -7.70 -0.54 3.71
C ILE A 33 -9.04 -0.25 4.41
N ARG A 34 -9.09 -0.43 5.73
CA ARG A 34 -10.21 -0.07 6.59
C ARG A 34 -9.81 1.07 7.53
N LYS A 35 -10.64 2.10 7.60
CA LYS A 35 -10.54 3.14 8.64
C LYS A 35 -11.25 2.64 9.89
N VAL A 36 -10.51 2.55 11.00
CA VAL A 36 -11.03 2.13 12.30
C VAL A 36 -10.78 3.27 13.27
N GLU A 37 -11.84 4.02 13.61
CA GLU A 37 -11.87 5.19 14.51
C GLU A 37 -10.68 6.15 14.44
N HIS A 38 -9.52 5.75 14.98
CA HIS A 38 -8.31 6.55 15.14
C HIS A 38 -7.11 6.10 14.28
N PHE A 39 -7.18 4.96 13.59
CA PHE A 39 -6.13 4.50 12.67
C PHE A 39 -6.68 3.85 11.41
N GLU A 40 -5.83 3.77 10.38
CA GLU A 40 -6.08 3.01 9.18
C GLU A 40 -5.45 1.61 9.34
N GLN A 41 -6.17 0.56 8.96
CA GLN A 41 -5.70 -0.82 9.01
C GLN A 41 -5.83 -1.45 7.63
N ILE A 42 -4.74 -2.06 7.16
CA ILE A 42 -4.75 -2.93 5.99
C ILE A 42 -5.09 -4.35 6.44
N LYS A 43 -6.06 -4.97 5.78
CA LYS A 43 -6.37 -6.39 5.90
C LYS A 43 -6.17 -7.08 4.55
N CYS A 44 -5.30 -8.07 4.49
CA CYS A 44 -5.15 -8.92 3.32
C CYS A 44 -6.36 -9.86 3.19
N LYS A 45 -7.01 -9.84 2.03
CA LYS A 45 -8.15 -10.74 1.74
C LYS A 45 -7.69 -12.15 1.35
N ALA A 46 -6.46 -12.30 0.86
CA ALA A 46 -5.96 -13.58 0.38
C ALA A 46 -5.36 -14.47 1.49
N CYS A 47 -4.64 -13.90 2.48
CA CYS A 47 -4.08 -14.67 3.59
C CYS A 47 -4.66 -14.33 4.96
N GLY A 48 -5.44 -13.24 5.08
CA GLY A 48 -6.03 -12.81 6.36
C GLY A 48 -5.13 -11.95 7.24
N ALA A 49 -3.89 -11.66 6.81
CA ALA A 49 -2.96 -10.79 7.52
C ALA A 49 -3.54 -9.39 7.77
N LYS A 50 -3.18 -8.77 8.90
CA LYS A 50 -3.65 -7.43 9.30
C LYS A 50 -2.48 -6.57 9.73
N TYR A 51 -2.37 -5.38 9.18
CA TYR A 51 -1.32 -4.41 9.48
C TYR A 51 -1.94 -3.05 9.77
N THR A 52 -1.55 -2.40 10.85
CA THR A 52 -1.95 -1.02 11.10
C THR A 52 -1.05 -0.09 10.30
N ILE A 53 -1.64 0.77 9.48
CA ILE A 53 -0.92 1.84 8.78
C ILE A 53 -1.15 3.15 9.52
N ARG A 54 -0.06 3.84 9.84
CA ARG A 54 -0.14 5.24 10.28
C ARG A 54 -0.08 6.10 9.02
N LYS A 55 -1.03 7.03 8.90
CA LYS A 55 -0.96 8.08 7.89
C LYS A 55 0.36 8.83 8.12
N LEU A 56 1.26 8.81 7.13
CA LEU A 56 2.45 9.67 7.09
C LEU A 56 2.01 11.13 6.98
#